data_AF-A0A9E5R6X6-F1
#
_entry.id   AF-A0A9E5R6X6-F1
#
_cell.length_a   1.000
_cell.length_b   1.000
_cell.length_c   1.000
_cell.angle_alpha   90.00
_cell.angle_beta   90.00
_cell.angle_gamma   90.00
#
_symmetry.space_group_name_H-M   'P 1'
#
loop_
_entity.id
_entity.type
_entity.pdbx_description
1 polymer ?
#
loop_
_entity_poly.entity_id
_entity_poly.type
_entity_poly.pdbx_seq_one_letter_code
_entity_poly.pdbx_strand_id
1 'polypeptide(L)'
;MKYTSMFVPYTTTDMASSPSIEVLNDLMGACSDCAQAYHEAHQAVDDERLAQLFREYEERHEGFGSELVNFATSLNAEPDPNTSFEG
;
A
#
# COMPACT_ATOMS: atom_id res chain seq x y z
N MET A 1 1.75 -32.43 -36.63
CA MET A 1 2.22 -31.15 -36.05
C MET A 1 1.29 -30.03 -36.48
N LYS A 2 0.74 -29.29 -35.52
CA LYS A 2 0.56 -27.82 -35.51
C LYS A 2 -0.26 -27.48 -34.26
N TYR A 3 0.44 -27.19 -33.16
CA TYR A 3 -0.16 -26.56 -31.99
C TYR A 3 -0.42 -25.11 -32.37
N THR A 4 -1.68 -24.76 -32.65
CA THR A 4 -2.09 -23.37 -32.76
C THR A 4 -2.08 -22.80 -31.35
N SER A 5 -0.94 -22.18 -31.00
CA SER A 5 -0.81 -21.33 -29.83
C SER A 5 -1.90 -20.26 -29.90
N MET A 6 -2.91 -20.37 -29.04
CA MET A 6 -3.77 -19.24 -28.72
C MET A 6 -2.92 -18.28 -27.90
N PHE A 7 -2.15 -17.45 -28.60
CA PHE A 7 -1.59 -16.25 -28.00
C PHE A 7 -2.79 -15.35 -27.73
N VAL A 8 -3.35 -15.45 -26.52
CA VAL A 8 -4.28 -14.44 -26.01
C VAL A 8 -3.37 -13.23 -25.77
N PRO A 9 -3.44 -12.16 -26.58
CA PRO A 9 -2.82 -10.93 -26.15
C PRO A 9 -3.53 -10.58 -24.85
N TYR A 10 -2.79 -10.55 -23.73
CA TYR A 10 -3.16 -9.66 -22.65
C TYR A 10 -3.09 -8.27 -23.26
N THR A 11 -4.19 -7.86 -23.89
CA THR A 11 -4.46 -6.47 -24.19
C THR A 11 -4.30 -5.78 -22.85
N THR A 12 -3.25 -4.97 -22.74
CA THR A 12 -3.13 -3.88 -21.78
C THR A 12 -4.49 -3.21 -21.73
N THR A 13 -5.31 -3.62 -20.76
CA THR A 13 -6.64 -3.06 -20.57
C THR A 13 -6.37 -1.64 -20.14
N ASP A 14 -6.60 -0.75 -21.09
CA ASP A 14 -6.71 0.67 -20.89
C ASP A 14 -7.62 0.92 -19.69
N MET A 15 -7.13 1.77 -18.78
CA MET A 15 -7.73 2.19 -17.53
C MET A 15 -7.78 1.11 -16.43
N ALA A 16 -6.90 1.25 -15.44
CA ALA A 16 -7.30 0.97 -14.06
C ALA A 16 -8.65 1.66 -13.87
N SER A 17 -9.73 0.88 -13.85
CA SER A 17 -11.08 1.40 -13.68
C SER A 17 -11.05 2.23 -12.40
N SER A 18 -11.57 3.47 -12.43
CA SER A 18 -11.61 4.38 -11.27
C SER A 18 -11.88 3.73 -9.90
N PRO A 19 -12.76 2.72 -9.75
CA PRO A 19 -12.94 2.00 -8.48
C PRO A 19 -11.66 1.31 -7.95
N SER A 20 -10.74 0.91 -8.82
CA SER A 20 -9.46 0.30 -8.43
C SER A 20 -8.50 1.32 -7.83
N ILE A 21 -8.52 2.57 -8.32
CA ILE A 21 -7.69 3.65 -7.79
C ILE A 21 -8.26 4.17 -6.47
N GLU A 22 -9.58 4.30 -6.36
CA GLU A 22 -10.26 4.66 -5.11
C GLU A 22 -9.97 3.65 -4.00
N VAL A 23 -10.07 2.35 -4.29
CA VAL A 23 -9.71 1.28 -3.33
C VAL A 23 -8.22 1.32 -2.97
N LEU A 24 -7.33 1.64 -3.91
CA LEU A 24 -5.90 1.81 -3.60
C LEU A 24 -5.66 3.00 -2.68
N ASN A 25 -6.34 4.13 -2.93
CA ASN A 25 -6.25 5.31 -2.07
C ASN A 25 -6.80 5.04 -0.66
N ASP A 26 -7.94 4.37 -0.55
CA ASP A 26 -8.51 3.96 0.74
C ASP A 26 -7.56 3.05 1.51
N LEU A 27 -6.93 2.09 0.80
CA LEU A 27 -5.98 1.17 1.42
C LEU A 27 -4.69 1.89 1.84
N MET A 28 -4.21 2.84 1.04
CA MET A 28 -3.08 3.71 1.38
C MET A 28 -3.39 4.54 2.64
N GLY A 29 -4.56 5.18 2.70
CA GLY A 29 -5.02 5.92 3.88
C GLY A 29 -5.08 5.03 5.13
N ALA A 30 -5.68 3.84 5.02
CA ALA A 30 -5.74 2.89 6.14
C ALA A 30 -4.35 2.43 6.61
N CYS A 31 -3.37 2.28 5.70
CA CYS A 31 -2.00 1.96 6.08
C CYS A 31 -1.35 3.11 6.85
N SER A 32 -1.57 4.36 6.43
CA SER A 32 -1.02 5.56 7.09
C SER A 32 -1.63 5.73 8.49
N ASP A 33 -2.95 5.60 8.61
CA ASP A 33 -3.66 5.65 9.89
C ASP A 33 -3.17 4.56 10.87
N CYS A 34 -2.98 3.33 10.37
CA CYS A 34 -2.44 2.23 11.17
C CYS A 34 -1.00 2.50 11.60
N ALA A 35 -0.13 2.95 10.70
CA ALA A 35 1.26 3.27 11.03
C ALA A 35 1.32 4.34 12.13
N GLN A 36 0.55 5.42 11.99
CA GLN A 36 0.45 6.46 13.02
C GLN A 36 -0.09 5.91 14.35
N ALA A 37 -1.13 5.07 14.33
CA ALA A 37 -1.66 4.48 15.55
C ALA A 37 -0.62 3.58 16.26
N TYR A 38 0.18 2.82 15.51
CA TYR A 38 1.28 2.04 16.07
C TYR A 38 2.42 2.92 16.59
N HIS A 39 2.71 4.03 15.90
CA HIS A 39 3.65 5.05 16.34
C HIS A 39 3.27 5.61 17.72
N GLU A 40 2.03 6.07 17.85
CA GLU A 40 1.49 6.60 19.11
C GLU A 40 1.47 5.50 20.20
N ALA A 41 1.16 4.26 19.83
CA ALA A 41 1.12 3.14 20.76
C ALA A 41 2.49 2.75 21.31
N HIS A 42 3.56 2.70 20.49
CA HIS A 42 4.90 2.35 21.01
C HIS A 42 5.49 3.46 21.88
N GLN A 43 5.16 4.73 21.60
CA GLN A 43 5.56 5.85 22.47
C GLN A 43 4.85 5.85 23.82
N ALA A 44 3.63 5.30 23.89
CA ALA A 44 2.80 5.34 25.09
C ALA A 44 2.98 4.13 26.04
N VAL A 45 3.67 3.07 25.61
CA VAL A 45 3.85 1.86 26.42
C VAL A 45 5.22 1.78 27.07
N ASP A 46 5.23 1.43 28.36
CA ASP A 46 6.47 1.24 29.14
C ASP A 46 7.10 -0.15 28.94
N ASP A 47 6.34 -1.12 28.41
CA ASP A 47 6.84 -2.47 28.16
C ASP A 47 7.68 -2.48 26.87
N GLU A 48 8.99 -2.69 27.01
CA GLU A 48 9.96 -2.67 25.90
C GLU A 48 9.64 -3.69 24.80
N ARG A 49 9.11 -4.86 25.17
CA ARG A 49 8.76 -5.91 24.19
C ARG A 49 7.50 -5.54 23.43
N LEU A 50 6.54 -4.92 24.09
CA LEU A 50 5.32 -4.42 23.46
C LEU A 50 5.63 -3.20 22.56
N ALA A 51 6.50 -2.30 23.00
CA ALA A 51 6.98 -1.16 22.20
C ALA A 51 7.67 -1.65 20.92
N GLN A 52 8.56 -2.62 21.04
CA GLN A 52 9.24 -3.22 19.87
C GLN A 52 8.24 -3.86 18.91
N LEU A 53 7.22 -4.55 19.42
CA LEU A 53 6.18 -5.15 18.59
C LEU A 53 5.38 -4.10 17.83
N PHE A 54 5.00 -3.00 18.48
CA PHE A 54 4.30 -1.90 17.81
C PHE A 54 5.17 -1.21 16.76
N ARG A 55 6.46 -1.00 17.02
CA ARG A 55 7.39 -0.50 16.00
C ARG A 55 7.49 -1.42 14.78
N GLU A 56 7.56 -2.74 14.98
CA GLU A 56 7.56 -3.69 13.86
C GLU A 56 6.26 -3.66 13.03
N TYR A 57 5.12 -3.34 13.68
CA TYR A 57 3.86 -3.17 12.97
C TYR A 57 3.79 -1.83 12.25
N GLU A 58 4.28 -0.74 12.83
CA GLU A 58 4.45 0.57 12.20
C GLU A 58 5.24 0.44 10.89
N GLU A 59 6.48 -0.06 10.96
CA GLU A 59 7.39 -0.22 9.81
C GLU A 59 6.77 -1.08 8.69
N ARG A 60 5.99 -2.10 9.07
CA ARG A 60 5.32 -2.99 8.11
C ARG A 60 4.20 -2.28 7.35
N HIS A 61 3.42 -1.44 8.03
CA HIS A 61 2.33 -0.69 7.39
C HIS A 61 2.88 0.46 6.54
N GLU A 62 3.97 1.11 6.96
CA GLU A 62 4.69 2.10 6.13
C GLU A 62 5.28 1.47 4.87
N GLY A 63 5.92 0.30 5.01
CA GLY A 63 6.48 -0.44 3.89
C GLY A 63 5.41 -0.87 2.89
N PHE A 64 4.31 -1.45 3.37
CA PHE A 64 3.19 -1.84 2.51
C PHE A 64 2.51 -0.62 1.87
N GLY A 65 2.30 0.46 2.61
CA GLY A 65 1.78 1.72 2.08
C GLY A 65 2.65 2.31 0.97
N SER A 66 3.98 2.27 1.14
CA SER A 66 4.94 2.69 0.12
C SER A 66 4.88 1.82 -1.14
N GLU A 67 4.69 0.50 -1.00
CA GLU A 67 4.47 -0.40 -2.14
C GLU A 67 3.18 -0.04 -2.90
N LEU A 68 2.11 0.31 -2.20
CA LEU A 68 0.85 0.75 -2.81
C LEU A 68 0.99 2.07 -3.56
N VAL A 69 1.74 3.04 -3.03
CA VAL A 69 2.06 4.31 -3.73
C VAL A 69 2.83 4.03 -5.02
N ASN A 70 3.84 3.17 -4.96
CA ASN A 70 4.62 2.77 -6.14
C ASN A 70 3.75 2.05 -7.17
N PHE A 71 2.84 1.19 -6.72
CA PHE A 71 1.90 0.49 -7.59
C PHE A 71 0.91 1.48 -8.25
N ALA A 72 0.29 2.39 -7.48
CA ALA A 72 -0.60 3.42 -8.01
C ALA A 72 0.11 4.31 -9.04
N THR A 73 1.33 4.74 -8.74
CA THR A 73 2.18 5.52 -9.67
C THR A 73 2.45 4.75 -10.97
N SER A 74 2.73 3.45 -10.87
CA SER A 74 2.94 2.58 -12.05
C SER A 74 1.71 2.46 -12.96
N LEU A 75 0.51 2.71 -12.41
CA LEU A 75 -0.76 2.73 -13.13
C LEU A 75 -1.11 4.11 -13.71
N ASN A 76 -0.21 5.10 -13.64
CA ASN A 76 -0.49 6.53 -13.90
C ASN A 76 -1.63 7.09 -13.03
N ALA A 77 -1.88 6.47 -11.87
CA ALA A 77 -2.75 7.05 -10.87
C ALA A 77 -1.95 8.03 -10.01
N GLU A 78 -2.53 9.18 -9.72
CA GLU A 78 -1.94 10.16 -8.81
C GLU A 78 -2.39 9.79 -7.37
N PRO A 79 -1.49 9.31 -6.51
CA PRO A 79 -1.84 8.94 -5.14
C PRO A 79 -2.26 10.18 -4.35
N ASP A 80 -3.13 10.00 -3.34
CA ASP A 80 -3.58 11.12 -2.50
C ASP A 80 -2.38 11.78 -1.78
N PRO A 81 -2.15 13.10 -1.97
CA PRO A 81 -1.01 13.81 -1.39
C PRO A 81 -1.03 13.88 0.14
N ASN A 82 -2.16 13.57 0.78
CA ASN A 82 -2.25 13.50 2.24
C ASN A 82 -1.76 12.16 2.80
N THR A 83 -1.49 11.17 1.94
CA THR A 83 -0.91 9.91 2.38
C THR A 83 0.61 10.07 2.46
N SER A 84 1.13 10.20 3.69
CA SER A 84 2.57 10.19 3.95
C SER A 84 2.96 8.93 4.71
N PHE A 85 4.05 8.33 4.29
CA PHE A 85 4.71 7.21 4.96
C PHE A 85 6.14 7.61 5.38
N GLU A 86 6.40 8.91 5.51
CA GLU A 86 7.65 9.41 6.08
C GLU A 86 7.54 9.38 7.62
N GLY A 87 7.99 8.28 8.21
CA GLY A 87 8.26 8.14 9.66
C GLY A 87 9.56 8.81 10.11
#